data_AF-A0A177A8B2-F1
#
_entry.id   AF-A0A177A8B2-F1
#
_cell.length_a   1.000
_cell.length_b   1.000
_cell.length_c   1.000
_cell.angle_alpha   90.00
_cell.angle_beta   90.00
_cell.angle_gamma   90.00
#
_symmetry.space_group_name_H-M   'P 1'
#
loop_
_entity.id
_entity.type
_entity.pdbx_description
1 polymer ?
#
loop_
_entity_poly.entity_id
_entity_poly.type
_entity_poly.pdbx_seq_one_letter_code
_entity_poly.pdbx_strand_id
1 'polypeptide(L)'
;MPVPTPSGALTVAFRVLCLRCLRAKARGIQSHDCVWSPTSSKCGYCMSQHSPCVPLPWFLGEEFEALLAAQSMPKFRSEVERDLYEEARATRAAVGKLPTAAAPAVAPTRGDGRREGEDGEVGAAYGA
;
A
#
# COMPACT_ATOMS: atom_id res chain seq x y z
N MET A 1 2.80 17.54 -26.81
CA MET A 1 3.62 16.31 -26.85
C MET A 1 3.66 15.73 -25.45
N PRO A 2 3.42 14.41 -25.23
CA PRO A 2 3.58 13.84 -23.90
C PRO A 2 5.04 13.98 -23.46
N VAL A 3 5.24 14.43 -22.22
CA VAL A 3 6.57 14.65 -21.64
C VAL A 3 7.23 13.28 -21.42
N PRO A 4 8.45 13.04 -21.94
CA PRO A 4 9.15 11.79 -21.71
C PRO A 4 9.48 11.65 -20.22
N THR A 5 9.44 10.41 -19.72
CA THR A 5 9.93 10.07 -18.38
C THR A 5 11.36 10.60 -18.20
N PRO A 6 11.65 11.33 -17.10
CA PRO A 6 12.99 11.84 -16.87
C PRO A 6 13.98 10.69 -16.69
N SER A 7 15.21 10.88 -17.18
CA SER A 7 16.30 9.91 -17.06
C SER A 7 16.51 9.53 -15.60
N GLY A 8 16.56 8.22 -15.32
CA GLY A 8 16.79 7.68 -13.98
C GLY A 8 15.52 7.38 -13.18
N ALA A 9 14.34 7.83 -13.63
CA ALA A 9 13.11 7.45 -12.96
C ALA A 9 12.68 6.03 -13.38
N LEU A 10 12.50 5.14 -12.40
CA LEU A 10 12.11 3.76 -12.69
C LEU A 10 10.73 3.76 -13.36
N THR A 11 10.64 3.21 -14.57
CA THR A 11 9.36 3.11 -15.29
C THR A 11 8.24 2.47 -14.45
N VAL A 12 8.62 1.64 -13.46
CA VAL A 12 7.70 1.02 -12.48
C VAL A 12 6.95 2.04 -11.62
N ALA A 13 7.56 3.16 -11.25
CA ALA A 13 6.92 4.23 -10.46
C ALA A 13 5.75 4.89 -11.22
N PHE A 14 5.68 4.68 -12.53
CA PHE A 14 4.67 5.28 -13.42
C PHE A 14 3.60 4.28 -13.87
N ARG A 15 3.76 2.99 -13.58
CA ARG A 15 2.86 1.90 -14.00
C ARG A 15 1.77 1.60 -12.96
N VAL A 16 1.29 2.63 -12.25
CA VAL A 16 0.19 2.48 -11.28
C VAL A 16 -1.16 2.68 -11.96
N LEU A 17 -1.28 3.68 -12.85
CA LEU A 17 -2.51 3.96 -13.59
C LEU A 17 -2.21 4.62 -14.94
N CYS A 18 -3.01 4.29 -15.96
CA CYS A 18 -2.96 4.94 -17.27
C CYS A 18 -4.21 5.78 -17.51
N LEU A 19 -4.12 6.80 -18.37
CA LEU A 19 -5.25 7.70 -18.66
C LEU A 19 -6.52 6.97 -19.13
N ARG A 20 -6.37 5.87 -19.89
CA ARG A 20 -7.52 5.07 -20.35
C ARG A 20 -8.19 4.32 -19.22
N CYS A 21 -7.41 3.67 -18.34
CA CYS A 21 -7.96 2.98 -17.19
C CYS A 21 -8.58 3.96 -16.18
N LEU A 22 -7.98 5.14 -15.98
CA LEU A 22 -8.58 6.19 -15.17
C LEU A 22 -9.96 6.59 -15.69
N ARG A 23 -10.07 6.92 -16.99
CA ARG A 23 -11.36 7.26 -17.61
C ARG A 23 -12.37 6.13 -17.53
N ALA A 24 -11.93 4.88 -17.70
CA ALA A 24 -12.80 3.72 -17.61
C ALA A 24 -13.32 3.49 -16.17
N LYS A 25 -12.45 3.66 -15.17
CA LYS A 25 -12.82 3.63 -13.75
C LYS A 25 -13.79 4.77 -13.39
N ALA A 26 -13.56 5.98 -13.88
CA ALA A 26 -14.46 7.13 -13.68
C ALA A 26 -15.86 6.90 -14.31
N ARG A 27 -15.96 6.08 -15.35
CA ARG A 27 -17.24 5.63 -15.94
C ARG A 27 -17.91 4.49 -15.18
N GLY A 28 -17.36 4.07 -14.04
CA GLY A 28 -17.92 3.00 -13.22
C GLY A 28 -17.70 1.59 -13.78
N ILE A 29 -16.82 1.41 -14.78
CA ILE A 29 -16.60 0.09 -15.37
C ILE A 29 -15.82 -0.79 -14.36
N GLN A 30 -16.43 -1.90 -13.96
CA GLN A 30 -16.04 -2.67 -12.77
C GLN A 30 -14.83 -3.60 -12.98
N SER A 31 -14.46 -3.93 -14.22
CA SER A 31 -13.46 -4.99 -14.55
C SER A 31 -12.07 -4.46 -14.95
N HIS A 32 -11.68 -3.28 -14.49
CA HIS A 32 -10.44 -2.66 -14.98
C HIS A 32 -9.44 -2.41 -13.87
N ASP A 33 -8.53 -3.36 -13.73
CA ASP A 33 -7.26 -3.16 -13.02
C ASP A 33 -6.17 -2.85 -14.03
N CYS A 34 -5.46 -1.75 -13.78
CA CYS A 34 -4.40 -1.27 -14.65
C CYS A 34 -3.12 -2.04 -14.31
N VAL A 35 -3.06 -3.31 -14.72
CA VAL A 35 -1.92 -4.19 -14.41
C VAL A 35 -0.94 -4.18 -15.58
N TRP A 36 0.33 -3.90 -15.30
CA TRP A 36 1.42 -4.00 -16.28
C TRP A 36 2.19 -5.30 -16.09
N SER A 37 2.59 -5.92 -17.21
CA SER A 37 3.66 -6.92 -17.15
C SER A 37 5.02 -6.23 -17.01
N PRO A 38 6.02 -6.91 -16.41
CA PRO A 38 7.39 -6.39 -16.35
C PRO A 38 7.96 -6.11 -17.75
N THR A 39 7.55 -6.93 -18.73
CA THR A 39 8.06 -6.95 -20.11
C THR A 39 7.33 -6.01 -21.06
N SER A 40 6.25 -5.34 -20.64
CA SER A 40 5.44 -4.48 -21.52
C SER A 40 5.40 -3.03 -21.04
N SER A 41 5.43 -2.11 -21.99
CA SER A 41 5.17 -0.68 -21.75
C SER A 41 3.67 -0.37 -21.62
N LYS A 42 2.78 -1.34 -21.88
CA LYS A 42 1.32 -1.18 -21.84
C LYS A 42 0.71 -2.03 -20.72
N CYS A 43 -0.36 -1.52 -20.10
CA CYS A 43 -1.17 -2.31 -19.19
C CYS A 43 -2.01 -3.36 -19.96
N GLY A 44 -2.41 -4.44 -19.29
CA GLY A 44 -3.19 -5.53 -19.86
C GLY A 44 -4.48 -5.06 -20.55
N TYR A 45 -5.16 -4.05 -19.97
CA TYR A 45 -6.36 -3.46 -20.56
C TYR A 45 -6.09 -2.73 -21.88
N CYS A 46 -4.98 -2.00 -21.96
CA CYS A 46 -4.60 -1.33 -23.20
C CYS A 46 -4.06 -2.32 -24.23
N MET A 47 -3.37 -3.37 -23.77
CA MET A 47 -2.88 -4.46 -24.62
C MET A 47 -4.03 -5.22 -25.28
N SER A 48 -5.04 -5.66 -24.53
CA SER A 48 -6.16 -6.45 -25.08
C SER A 48 -6.97 -5.68 -26.13
N GLN A 49 -7.04 -4.35 -26.00
CA GLN A 49 -7.76 -3.47 -26.93
C GLN A 49 -6.87 -2.87 -28.02
N HIS A 50 -5.60 -3.27 -28.12
CA HIS A 50 -4.64 -2.75 -29.09
C HIS A 50 -4.55 -1.21 -29.07
N SER A 51 -4.74 -0.61 -27.89
CA SER A 51 -4.89 0.83 -27.72
C SER A 51 -3.60 1.49 -27.22
N PRO A 52 -3.42 2.81 -27.43
CA PRO A 52 -2.32 3.54 -26.82
C PRO A 52 -2.45 3.53 -25.29
N CYS A 53 -1.33 3.30 -24.60
CA CYS A 53 -1.23 3.32 -23.15
C CYS A 53 -0.37 4.51 -22.73
N VAL A 54 -0.97 5.46 -22.03
CA VAL A 54 -0.27 6.64 -21.51
C VAL A 54 -0.29 6.54 -19.98
N PRO A 55 0.84 6.17 -19.35
CA PRO A 55 0.96 6.14 -17.90
C PRO A 55 0.78 7.55 -17.32
N LEU A 56 0.18 7.65 -16.13
CA LEU A 56 0.05 8.93 -15.44
C LEU A 56 1.42 9.41 -14.98
N PRO A 57 1.82 10.65 -15.30
CA PRO A 57 3.10 11.18 -14.87
C PRO A 57 3.06 11.66 -13.42
N TRP A 58 4.19 11.51 -12.72
CA TRP A 58 4.38 11.93 -11.33
C TRP A 58 4.23 13.44 -11.09
N PHE A 59 4.47 14.28 -12.10
CA PHE A 59 4.38 15.74 -11.95
C PHE A 59 2.95 16.23 -11.75
N LEU A 60 1.95 15.34 -11.82
CA LEU A 60 0.60 15.62 -11.35
C LEU A 60 0.58 15.97 -9.84
N GLY A 61 1.62 15.62 -9.08
CA GLY A 61 1.79 16.09 -7.70
C GLY A 61 0.61 15.73 -6.81
N GLU A 62 -0.03 16.75 -6.21
CA GLU A 62 -1.23 16.58 -5.37
C GLU A 62 -2.41 15.90 -6.11
N GLU A 63 -2.54 16.13 -7.42
CA GLU A 63 -3.56 15.49 -8.24
C GLU A 63 -3.29 13.98 -8.39
N PHE A 64 -2.02 13.57 -8.40
CA PHE A 64 -1.67 12.15 -8.44
C PHE A 64 -2.04 11.46 -7.14
N GLU A 65 -1.74 12.09 -6.00
CA GLU A 65 -2.12 11.59 -4.67
C GLU A 65 -3.65 11.50 -4.52
N ALA A 66 -4.39 12.51 -4.99
CA ALA A 66 -5.85 12.48 -5.01
C ALA A 66 -6.38 11.30 -5.85
N LEU A 67 -5.73 11.00 -6.99
CA LEU A 67 -6.08 9.85 -7.83
C LEU A 67 -5.75 8.51 -7.16
N LEU A 68 -4.60 8.39 -6.48
CA LEU A 68 -4.25 7.19 -5.73
C LEU A 68 -5.19 6.96 -4.55
N ALA A 69 -5.52 8.02 -3.81
CA ALA A 69 -6.50 7.99 -2.73
C ALA A 69 -7.87 7.53 -3.27
N ALA A 70 -8.34 8.10 -4.37
CA ALA A 70 -9.60 7.69 -5.00
C ALA A 70 -9.59 6.23 -5.48
N GLN A 71 -8.44 5.71 -5.92
CA GLN A 71 -8.30 4.28 -6.25
C GLN A 71 -8.32 3.37 -5.02
N SER A 72 -7.80 3.84 -3.88
CA SER A 72 -7.81 3.09 -2.63
C SER A 72 -9.19 3.05 -1.97
N MET A 73 -10.08 3.97 -2.35
CA MET A 73 -11.45 3.99 -1.86
C MET A 73 -12.23 2.78 -2.42
N PRO A 74 -12.91 2.01 -1.56
CA PRO A 74 -13.81 0.97 -2.01
C PRO A 74 -14.92 1.54 -2.89
N LYS A 75 -15.35 0.79 -3.89
CA LYS A 75 -16.56 1.11 -4.66
C LYS A 75 -17.77 0.60 -3.91
N PHE A 76 -18.64 1.49 -3.47
CA PHE A 76 -19.87 1.12 -2.78
C PHE A 76 -20.99 0.80 -3.77
N ARG A 77 -21.75 -0.26 -3.50
CA ARG A 77 -22.95 -0.66 -4.25
C ARG A 77 -24.23 -0.05 -3.69
N SER A 78 -24.18 0.53 -2.49
CA SER A 78 -25.30 1.18 -1.82
C SER A 78 -24.84 2.26 -0.85
N GLU A 79 -25.76 3.12 -0.42
CA GLU A 79 -25.49 4.13 0.61
C GLU A 79 -25.16 3.47 1.96
N VAL A 80 -25.89 2.42 2.30
CA VAL A 80 -25.65 1.62 3.51
C VAL A 80 -24.22 1.07 3.56
N GLU A 81 -23.69 0.56 2.45
CA GLU A 81 -22.31 0.05 2.38
C GLU A 81 -21.26 1.15 2.60
N ARG A 82 -21.54 2.36 2.10
CA ARG A 82 -20.69 3.54 2.30
C ARG A 82 -20.70 3.96 3.77
N ASP A 83 -21.87 4.03 4.39
CA ASP A 83 -22.02 4.43 5.79
C ASP A 83 -21.30 3.45 6.73
N LEU A 84 -21.43 2.14 6.48
CA LEU A 84 -20.70 1.11 7.20
C LEU A 84 -19.17 1.26 7.06
N TYR A 85 -18.69 1.63 5.87
CA TYR A 85 -17.26 1.88 5.66
C TYR A 85 -16.77 3.12 6.40
N GLU A 86 -17.54 4.21 6.41
CA GLU A 86 -17.19 5.41 7.17
C GLU A 86 -17.16 5.14 8.68
N GLU A 87 -18.13 4.39 9.21
CA GLU A 87 -18.14 3.95 10.60
C GLU A 87 -16.93 3.08 10.93
N ALA A 88 -16.61 2.11 10.08
CA ALA A 88 -15.42 1.26 10.24
C ALA A 88 -14.12 2.08 10.18
N ARG A 89 -14.03 3.08 9.29
CA ARG A 89 -12.89 4.00 9.18
C ARG A 89 -12.74 4.85 10.43
N ALA A 90 -13.83 5.42 10.95
CA ALA A 90 -13.83 6.21 12.18
C ALA A 90 -13.39 5.38 13.38
N THR A 91 -13.88 4.14 13.48
CA THR A 91 -13.49 3.19 14.54
C THR A 91 -12.00 2.87 14.47
N ARG A 92 -11.45 2.56 13.29
CA ARG A 92 -10.01 2.33 13.10
C ARG A 92 -9.16 3.54 13.49
N ALA A 93 -9.60 4.74 13.12
CA ALA A 93 -8.91 5.98 13.47
C ALA A 93 -8.91 6.24 15.00
N ALA A 94 -9.96 5.83 15.71
CA ALA A 94 -10.02 5.91 17.17
C ALA A 94 -9.12 4.87 17.85
N VAL A 95 -9.12 3.62 17.37
CA VAL A 95 -8.26 2.54 17.91
C VAL A 95 -6.78 2.87 17.74
N GLY A 96 -6.36 3.44 16.61
CA GLY A 96 -4.97 3.86 16.40
C GLY A 96 -4.51 5.01 17.30
N LYS A 97 -5.44 5.69 17.99
CA LYS A 97 -5.17 6.78 18.94
C LYS A 97 -5.21 6.32 20.40
N LEU A 98 -5.57 5.06 20.67
CA LEU A 98 -5.47 4.52 22.03
C LEU A 98 -3.98 4.43 22.40
N PRO A 99 -3.55 5.01 23.53
CA PRO A 99 -2.21 4.74 24.03
C PRO A 99 -2.10 3.24 24.32
N THR A 100 -1.02 2.60 23.87
CA THR A 100 -0.60 1.28 24.36
C THR A 100 -0.31 1.40 25.85
N ALA A 101 -1.33 1.24 26.67
CA ALA A 101 -1.22 1.23 28.11
C ALA A 101 -1.79 -0.07 28.66
N ALA A 102 -0.98 -0.68 29.51
CA ALA A 102 -1.18 -1.88 30.32
C ALA A 102 -1.07 -3.23 29.58
N ALA A 103 0.17 -3.69 29.39
CA ALA A 103 0.43 -5.11 29.62
C ALA A 103 -0.03 -5.43 31.07
N PRO A 104 -0.83 -6.47 31.31
CA PRO A 104 -1.14 -6.87 32.66
C PRO A 104 0.18 -7.25 33.34
N ALA A 105 0.51 -6.56 34.43
CA ALA A 105 1.59 -6.97 35.30
C ALA A 105 1.20 -8.31 35.93
N VAL A 106 1.64 -9.40 35.30
CA VAL A 106 1.65 -10.72 35.92
C VAL A 106 2.62 -10.61 37.09
N ALA A 107 2.09 -10.51 38.31
CA ALA A 107 2.90 -10.59 39.51
C ALA A 107 3.64 -11.93 39.50
N PRO A 108 4.98 -11.97 39.48
CA PRO A 108 5.68 -13.23 39.63
C PRO A 108 5.42 -13.71 41.06
N THR A 109 4.72 -14.83 41.20
CA THR A 109 4.64 -15.55 42.46
C THR A 109 6.07 -15.88 42.86
N ARG A 110 6.48 -15.37 44.03
CA ARG A 110 7.79 -15.58 44.67
C ARG A 110 7.99 -17.07 44.94
N GLY A 111 8.45 -17.79 43.93
CA GLY A 111 8.93 -19.16 43.99
C GLY A 111 10.41 -19.13 44.32
N ASP A 112 10.72 -19.63 45.50
CA ASP A 112 12.05 -19.95 45.99
C ASP A 112 12.78 -20.89 45.01
N GLY A 113 13.98 -20.50 44.59
CA GLY A 113 14.71 -21.13 43.50
C GLY A 113 16.16 -20.67 43.39
N ARG A 114 16.93 -21.03 44.42
CA ARG A 114 18.38 -21.29 44.48
C ARG A 114 19.26 -20.90 43.26
N ARG A 115 20.25 -20.07 43.57
CA ARG A 115 21.44 -19.59 42.83
C ARG A 115 22.31 -20.70 42.22
N GLU A 116 22.74 -20.51 40.97
CA GLU A 116 23.97 -21.02 40.30
C GLU A 116 24.07 -20.25 38.97
N GLY A 117 25.09 -19.42 38.71
CA GLY A 117 26.45 -19.80 38.29
C GLY A 117 26.61 -19.37 36.82
N GLU A 118 27.20 -18.20 36.59
CA GLU A 118 28.50 -18.01 35.93
C GLU A 118 28.41 -17.69 34.43
N ASP A 119 29.01 -16.55 34.15
CA ASP A 119 29.56 -15.92 32.96
C ASP A 119 30.21 -16.87 31.95
N GLY A 120 29.83 -16.69 30.69
CA GLY A 120 30.43 -17.36 29.53
C GLY A 120 30.39 -16.46 28.30
N GLU A 121 31.44 -15.67 28.15
CA GLU A 121 31.80 -14.85 27.00
C GLU A 121 31.87 -15.71 25.70
N VAL A 122 31.08 -15.37 24.68
CA VAL A 122 31.18 -16.00 23.35
C VAL A 122 31.98 -15.06 22.44
N GLY A 123 33.29 -15.25 22.43
CA GLY A 123 34.21 -14.60 21.50
C GLY A 123 33.99 -15.05 20.06
N ALA A 124 33.84 -14.08 19.16
CA ALA A 124 33.82 -14.26 17.72
C ALA A 124 35.22 -14.59 17.18
N ALA A 125 35.30 -15.60 16.31
CA ALA A 125 36.46 -15.80 15.45
C ALA A 125 36.01 -16.24 14.06
N TYR A 126 36.15 -15.36 13.07
CA TYR A 126 36.41 -15.77 11.70
C TYR A 126 37.64 -14.98 11.21
N GLY A 127 38.64 -15.72 10.75
CA GLY A 127 39.90 -15.17 10.26
C GLY A 127 40.81 -16.30 9.79
N ALA A 128 40.71 -16.62 8.48
CA ALA A 128 41.70 -17.18 7.56
C ALA A 128 41.00 -18.04 6.49
#